data_AF-A0A426VRE9-F1
#
_entry.id   AF-A0A426VRE9-F1
#
_cell.length_a   1.000
_cell.length_b   1.000
_cell.length_c   1.000
_cell.angle_alpha   90.00
_cell.angle_beta   90.00
_cell.angle_gamma   90.00
#
_symmetry.space_group_name_H-M   'P 1'
#
loop_
_entity.id
_entity.type
_entity.pdbx_description
1 polymer ?
#
loop_
_entity_poly.entity_id
_entity_poly.type
_entity_poly.pdbx_seq_one_letter_code
_entity_poly.pdbx_strand_id
1 'polypeptide(L)'
;MDWSTFGSAVAGAVVGGFLAGYFSLKATQKSHENQVKHSEENEEKIISGLLQAIHDEIETVFERYQESMGARLESLDDGHGLAYYYPLVSDFFNVYNGNSFLIGRIPNNDLRKQIVRTYTLAKGMIDSYRMNNDLVSKWEFSEKLYAESQLEVHKNQAIAHYSALVDYAKILKDSHKTLKQEVSALLRELRKNGVLNEKNN
;
A
#
# COMPACT_ATOMS: atom_id res chain seq x y z
N MET A 1 -49.90 59.03 -21.94
CA MET A 1 -48.86 57.99 -21.79
C MET A 1 -48.43 57.59 -23.18
N ASP A 2 -47.20 57.91 -23.55
CA ASP A 2 -46.70 57.70 -24.90
C ASP A 2 -46.55 56.20 -25.19
N TRP A 3 -47.33 55.71 -26.16
CA TRP A 3 -47.27 54.33 -26.63
C TRP A 3 -45.87 53.95 -27.17
N SER A 4 -45.10 54.95 -27.60
CA SER A 4 -43.71 54.81 -28.06
C SER A 4 -42.71 54.52 -26.93
N THR A 5 -42.88 55.10 -25.73
CA THR A 5 -42.02 54.82 -24.58
C THR A 5 -42.33 53.47 -23.95
N PHE A 6 -43.61 53.06 -23.94
CA PHE A 6 -43.99 51.72 -23.49
C PHE A 6 -43.50 50.62 -24.45
N GLY A 7 -43.66 50.81 -25.77
CA GLY A 7 -43.19 49.85 -26.78
C GLY A 7 -41.67 49.69 -26.84
N SER A 8 -40.92 50.79 -26.68
CA SER A 8 -39.45 50.76 -26.63
C SER A 8 -38.91 50.13 -25.33
N ALA A 9 -39.57 50.36 -24.19
CA ALA A 9 -39.21 49.71 -22.92
C ALA A 9 -39.45 48.19 -22.95
N VAL A 10 -40.58 47.74 -23.50
CA VAL A 10 -40.89 46.31 -23.65
C VAL A 10 -39.96 45.64 -24.67
N ALA A 11 -39.70 46.28 -25.81
CA ALA A 11 -38.75 45.77 -26.80
C ALA A 11 -37.32 45.67 -26.24
N GLY A 12 -36.88 46.68 -25.49
CA GLY A 12 -35.58 46.67 -24.81
C GLY A 12 -35.46 45.57 -23.75
N ALA A 13 -36.52 45.31 -22.98
CA ALA A 13 -36.53 44.24 -21.98
C ALA A 13 -36.49 42.84 -22.61
N VAL A 14 -37.19 42.62 -23.73
CA VAL A 14 -37.18 41.34 -24.46
C VAL A 14 -35.80 41.09 -25.08
N VAL A 15 -35.22 42.09 -25.73
CA VAL A 15 -33.88 41.97 -26.35
C VAL A 15 -32.80 41.80 -25.27
N GLY A 16 -32.88 42.58 -24.18
CA GLY A 16 -31.98 42.46 -23.04
C GLY A 16 -32.08 41.10 -22.34
N GLY A 17 -33.30 40.58 -22.13
CA GLY A 17 -33.53 39.26 -21.55
C GLY A 17 -33.01 38.11 -22.44
N PHE A 18 -33.15 38.22 -23.76
CA PHE A 18 -32.64 37.23 -24.70
C PHE A 18 -31.11 37.20 -24.75
N LEU A 19 -30.47 38.37 -24.79
CA LEU A 19 -29.01 38.48 -24.73
C LEU A 19 -28.47 37.98 -23.39
N ALA A 20 -29.06 38.40 -22.26
CA ALA A 20 -28.67 37.95 -20.94
C ALA A 20 -28.84 36.42 -20.79
N GLY A 21 -29.94 35.86 -21.29
CA GLY A 21 -30.18 34.41 -21.29
C GLY A 21 -29.15 33.64 -22.12
N TYR A 22 -28.84 34.10 -23.33
CA TYR A 22 -27.84 33.47 -24.20
C TYR A 22 -26.43 33.49 -23.59
N PHE A 23 -25.98 34.64 -23.07
CA PHE A 23 -24.67 34.74 -22.42
C PHE A 23 -24.62 33.94 -21.11
N SER A 24 -25.71 33.89 -20.33
CA SER A 24 -25.80 33.09 -19.12
C SER A 24 -25.70 31.59 -19.40
N LEU A 25 -26.39 31.08 -20.43
CA LEU A 25 -26.28 29.68 -20.85
C LEU A 25 -24.86 29.33 -21.31
N LYS A 26 -24.24 30.18 -22.13
CA LYS A 26 -22.86 29.97 -22.61
C LYS A 26 -21.84 30.04 -21.46
N ALA A 27 -22.03 30.94 -20.50
CA ALA A 27 -21.20 31.04 -19.31
C ALA A 27 -21.37 29.82 -18.39
N THR A 28 -22.60 29.34 -18.21
CA THR A 28 -22.91 28.15 -17.41
C THR A 28 -22.30 26.90 -18.03
N GLN A 29 -22.42 26.72 -19.35
CA GLN A 29 -21.85 25.59 -20.07
C GLN A 29 -20.32 25.59 -19.99
N LYS A 30 -19.69 26.75 -20.20
CA LYS A 30 -18.23 26.89 -20.07
C LYS A 30 -17.74 26.72 -18.62
N SER A 31 -18.52 27.19 -17.64
CA SER A 31 -18.22 26.97 -16.22
C SER A 31 -18.29 25.50 -15.87
N HIS A 32 -19.30 24.77 -16.38
CA HIS A 32 -19.44 23.34 -16.18
C HIS A 32 -18.27 22.56 -16.81
N GLU A 33 -17.91 22.86 -18.06
CA GLU A 33 -16.75 22.26 -18.73
C GLU A 33 -15.44 22.50 -17.97
N ASN A 34 -15.21 23.73 -17.51
CA ASN A 34 -14.04 24.05 -16.68
C ASN A 34 -14.07 23.33 -15.33
N GLN A 35 -15.24 23.19 -14.71
CA GLN A 35 -15.40 22.49 -13.44
C GLN A 35 -15.12 21.00 -13.57
N VAL A 36 -15.59 20.35 -14.64
CA VAL A 36 -15.27 18.96 -14.96
C VAL A 36 -13.76 18.80 -15.14
N LYS A 37 -13.15 19.65 -15.97
CA LYS A 37 -11.70 19.61 -16.21
C LYS A 37 -10.89 19.80 -14.93
N HIS A 38 -11.24 20.78 -14.10
CA HIS A 38 -10.57 20.99 -12.82
C HIS A 38 -10.78 19.82 -11.85
N SER A 39 -11.94 19.17 -11.88
CA SER A 39 -12.18 17.96 -11.09
C SER A 39 -11.30 16.81 -11.54
N GLU A 40 -11.13 16.61 -12.85
CA GLU A 40 -10.25 15.57 -13.42
C GLU A 40 -8.78 15.83 -13.08
N GLU A 41 -8.31 17.08 -13.25
CA GLU A 41 -6.95 17.48 -12.89
C GLU A 41 -6.66 17.29 -11.39
N ASN A 42 -7.65 17.56 -10.53
CA ASN A 42 -7.50 17.38 -9.10
C ASN A 42 -7.47 15.88 -8.72
N GLU A 43 -8.30 15.06 -9.35
CA GLU A 43 -8.29 13.61 -9.14
C GLU A 43 -6.94 13.01 -9.59
N GLU A 44 -6.41 13.44 -10.74
CA GLU A 44 -5.10 13.00 -11.22
C GLU A 44 -3.97 13.33 -10.22
N LYS A 45 -3.99 14.53 -9.62
CA LYS A 45 -3.04 14.93 -8.58
C LYS A 45 -3.17 14.07 -7.32
N ILE A 46 -4.39 13.78 -6.88
CA ILE A 46 -4.64 12.92 -5.71
C ILE A 46 -4.09 11.51 -5.97
N ILE A 47 -4.37 10.93 -7.13
CA ILE A 47 -3.89 9.60 -7.49
C ILE A 47 -2.36 9.60 -7.61
N SER A 48 -1.76 10.59 -8.26
CA SER A 48 -0.31 10.71 -8.37
C SER A 48 0.36 10.80 -7.00
N GLY A 49 -0.14 11.67 -6.11
CA GLY A 49 0.35 11.80 -4.74
C GLY A 49 0.21 10.50 -3.93
N LEU A 50 -0.89 9.77 -4.11
CA LEU A 50 -1.08 8.46 -3.49
C LEU A 50 -0.05 7.44 -3.98
N LEU A 51 0.15 7.32 -5.30
CA LEU A 51 1.09 6.37 -5.87
C LEU A 51 2.54 6.66 -5.42
N GLN A 52 2.90 7.94 -5.31
CA GLN A 52 4.17 8.37 -4.73
C GLN A 52 4.30 7.93 -3.26
N ALA A 53 3.29 8.20 -2.44
CA ALA A 53 3.32 7.81 -1.03
C ALA A 53 3.38 6.28 -0.84
N ILE A 54 2.71 5.51 -1.69
CA ILE A 54 2.77 4.03 -1.68
C ILE A 54 4.18 3.55 -2.05
N HIS A 55 4.80 4.16 -3.06
CA HIS A 55 6.18 3.83 -3.44
C HIS A 55 7.12 4.04 -2.26
N ASP A 56 7.09 5.22 -1.66
CA ASP A 56 8.02 5.59 -0.58
C ASP A 56 7.80 4.73 0.67
N GLU A 57 6.55 4.41 0.99
CA GLU A 57 6.22 3.49 2.09
C GLU A 57 6.75 2.08 1.84
N ILE A 58 6.48 1.49 0.67
CA ILE A 58 6.91 0.12 0.35
C ILE A 58 8.44 0.03 0.30
N GLU A 59 9.11 0.99 -0.35
CA GLU A 59 10.56 1.04 -0.44
C GLU A 59 11.17 1.13 0.96
N THR A 60 10.77 2.12 1.76
CA THR A 60 11.32 2.35 3.11
C THR A 60 11.08 1.16 4.04
N VAL A 61 9.86 0.61 4.06
CA VAL A 61 9.53 -0.53 4.93
C VAL A 61 10.28 -1.78 4.51
N PHE A 62 10.38 -2.04 3.19
CA PHE A 62 11.07 -3.21 2.69
C PHE A 62 12.58 -3.12 2.89
N GLU A 63 13.20 -1.96 2.68
CA GLU A 63 14.61 -1.73 2.96
C GLU A 63 14.93 -1.97 4.43
N ARG A 64 14.13 -1.39 5.34
CA ARG A 64 14.31 -1.60 6.78
C ARG A 64 14.20 -3.07 7.19
N TYR A 65 13.24 -3.78 6.60
CA TYR A 65 13.10 -5.22 6.76
C TYR A 65 14.32 -5.98 6.22
N GLN A 66 14.80 -5.63 5.02
CA GLN A 66 15.91 -6.30 4.36
C GLN A 66 17.22 -6.12 5.13
N GLU A 67 17.50 -4.93 5.64
CA GLU A 67 18.67 -4.62 6.48
C GLU A 67 18.73 -5.43 7.78
N SER A 68 17.58 -5.92 8.24
CA SER A 68 17.45 -6.61 9.52
C SER A 68 17.16 -8.10 9.31
N MET A 69 15.88 -8.46 9.26
CA MET A 69 15.46 -9.86 9.22
C MET A 69 15.61 -10.48 7.82
N GLY A 70 15.45 -9.71 6.75
CA GLY A 70 15.65 -10.21 5.39
C GLY A 70 17.07 -10.76 5.18
N ALA A 71 18.10 -9.98 5.52
CA ALA A 71 19.50 -10.41 5.47
C ALA A 71 19.76 -11.65 6.34
N ARG A 72 19.20 -11.69 7.56
CA ARG A 72 19.34 -12.85 8.45
C ARG A 72 18.75 -14.12 7.83
N LEU A 73 17.57 -14.01 7.24
CA LEU A 73 16.88 -15.14 6.59
C LEU A 73 17.61 -15.61 5.32
N GLU A 74 18.18 -14.68 4.54
CA GLU A 74 19.02 -15.02 3.38
C GLU A 74 20.33 -15.70 3.78
N SER A 75 20.91 -15.31 4.91
CA SER A 75 22.14 -15.92 5.46
C SER A 75 21.92 -17.24 6.20
N LEU A 76 20.67 -17.64 6.42
CA LEU A 76 20.36 -18.87 7.15
C LEU A 76 20.70 -20.07 6.26
N ASP A 77 21.54 -20.98 6.76
CA ASP A 77 21.89 -22.19 6.05
C ASP A 77 20.68 -23.13 5.87
N ASP A 78 20.71 -23.94 4.81
CA ASP A 78 19.70 -24.97 4.64
C ASP A 78 19.81 -26.02 5.76
N GLY A 79 18.66 -26.51 6.23
CA GLY A 79 18.60 -27.45 7.35
C GLY A 79 18.69 -26.81 8.74
N HIS A 80 18.81 -25.48 8.84
CA HIS A 80 18.80 -24.76 10.11
C HIS A 80 17.48 -24.00 10.33
N GLY A 81 17.01 -23.98 11.58
CA GLY A 81 15.83 -23.22 11.97
C GLY A 81 16.15 -21.76 12.27
N LEU A 82 15.20 -20.85 12.06
CA LEU A 82 15.33 -19.45 12.47
C LEU A 82 15.08 -19.33 13.99
N ALA A 83 16.08 -19.71 14.78
CA ALA A 83 16.08 -19.62 16.23
C ALA A 83 16.35 -18.19 16.73
N TYR A 84 15.57 -17.22 16.26
CA TYR A 84 15.71 -15.81 16.62
C TYR A 84 14.33 -15.17 16.77
N TYR A 85 14.11 -14.49 17.90
CA TYR A 85 12.87 -13.76 18.15
C TYR A 85 12.87 -12.41 17.42
N TYR A 86 11.91 -12.20 16.52
CA TYR A 86 11.76 -10.93 15.80
C TYR A 86 10.72 -10.02 16.45
N PRO A 87 11.09 -8.83 16.98
CA PRO A 87 10.12 -7.92 17.58
C PRO A 87 9.23 -7.25 16.52
N LEU A 88 7.92 -7.52 16.58
CA LEU A 88 6.90 -7.01 15.64
C LEU A 88 5.93 -6.03 16.32
N VAL A 89 6.46 -4.92 16.83
CA VAL A 89 5.71 -4.00 17.72
C VAL A 89 5.08 -2.82 16.97
N SER A 90 5.60 -2.46 15.80
CA SER A 90 5.19 -1.24 15.10
C SER A 90 4.15 -1.49 14.00
N ASP A 91 3.21 -0.57 13.86
CA ASP A 91 2.28 -0.50 12.73
C ASP A 91 2.99 0.15 11.55
N PHE A 92 3.57 -0.69 10.71
CA PHE A 92 4.07 -0.31 9.40
C PHE A 92 2.88 -0.36 8.43
N PHE A 93 2.85 0.46 7.37
CA PHE A 93 1.76 0.57 6.38
C PHE A 93 0.66 1.63 6.63
N ASN A 94 1.01 2.76 7.24
CA ASN A 94 0.08 3.87 7.51
C ASN A 94 -0.50 4.52 6.24
N VAL A 95 0.29 4.68 5.18
CA VAL A 95 -0.16 5.25 3.91
C VAL A 95 -1.23 4.35 3.30
N TYR A 96 -0.96 3.06 3.17
CA TYR A 96 -1.92 2.12 2.61
C TYR A 96 -3.18 1.98 3.46
N ASN A 97 -3.03 1.80 4.77
CA ASN A 97 -4.18 1.64 5.66
C ASN A 97 -5.04 2.92 5.68
N GLY A 98 -4.41 4.09 5.77
CA GLY A 98 -5.08 5.39 5.82
C GLY A 98 -5.72 5.84 4.50
N ASN A 99 -5.24 5.32 3.36
CA ASN A 99 -5.71 5.72 2.03
C ASN A 99 -6.31 4.57 1.20
N SER A 100 -6.70 3.48 1.86
CA SER A 100 -7.28 2.29 1.19
C SER A 100 -8.50 2.62 0.30
N PHE A 101 -9.29 3.64 0.66
CA PHE A 101 -10.42 4.10 -0.14
C PHE A 101 -10.01 4.73 -1.48
N LEU A 102 -8.82 5.33 -1.56
CA LEU A 102 -8.31 5.94 -2.79
C LEU A 102 -7.73 4.89 -3.74
N ILE A 103 -7.34 3.71 -3.25
CA ILE A 103 -6.83 2.62 -4.10
C ILE A 103 -7.86 2.28 -5.18
N GLY A 104 -9.15 2.19 -4.83
CA GLY A 104 -10.22 1.89 -5.78
C GLY A 104 -10.39 2.91 -6.91
N ARG A 105 -9.81 4.11 -6.76
CA ARG A 105 -9.87 5.19 -7.75
C ARG A 105 -8.71 5.19 -8.74
N ILE A 106 -7.68 4.38 -8.49
CA ILE A 106 -6.57 4.21 -9.45
C ILE A 106 -7.13 3.57 -10.74
N PRO A 107 -6.99 4.19 -11.92
CA PRO A 107 -7.61 3.68 -13.15
C PRO A 107 -7.07 2.30 -13.59
N ASN A 108 -5.77 2.06 -13.36
CA ASN A 108 -5.11 0.82 -13.77
C ASN A 108 -5.46 -0.36 -12.85
N ASN A 109 -6.25 -1.31 -13.37
CA ASN A 109 -6.71 -2.49 -12.63
C ASN A 109 -5.57 -3.40 -12.14
N ASP A 110 -4.55 -3.61 -12.98
CA ASP A 110 -3.43 -4.50 -12.66
C ASP A 110 -2.56 -3.87 -11.59
N LEU A 111 -2.28 -2.57 -11.67
CA LEU A 111 -1.56 -1.83 -10.65
C LEU A 111 -2.30 -1.89 -9.30
N ARG A 112 -3.63 -1.66 -9.28
CA ARG A 112 -4.42 -1.81 -8.04
C ARG A 112 -4.26 -3.19 -7.43
N LYS A 113 -4.42 -4.24 -8.23
CA LYS A 113 -4.29 -5.63 -7.76
C LYS A 113 -2.88 -5.89 -7.24
N GLN A 114 -1.86 -5.37 -7.90
CA GLN A 114 -0.46 -5.53 -7.52
C GLN A 114 -0.13 -4.84 -6.19
N ILE A 115 -0.66 -3.63 -5.96
CA ILE A 115 -0.58 -2.94 -4.68
C ILE A 115 -1.19 -3.83 -3.58
N VAL A 116 -2.46 -4.21 -3.73
CA VAL A 116 -3.18 -5.03 -2.73
C VAL A 116 -2.44 -6.35 -2.46
N ARG A 117 -1.93 -7.01 -3.52
CA ARG A 117 -1.15 -8.24 -3.41
C ARG A 117 0.13 -8.04 -2.61
N THR A 118 0.88 -6.98 -2.89
CA THR A 118 2.14 -6.68 -2.20
C THR A 118 1.92 -6.50 -0.70
N TYR A 119 0.92 -5.69 -0.31
CA TYR A 119 0.58 -5.50 1.10
C TYR A 119 0.04 -6.77 1.75
N THR A 120 -0.68 -7.61 1.02
CA THR A 120 -1.15 -8.91 1.52
C THR A 120 0.03 -9.83 1.83
N LEU A 121 1.02 -9.91 0.93
CA LEU A 121 2.23 -10.71 1.15
C LEU A 121 3.08 -10.15 2.29
N ALA A 122 3.21 -8.83 2.39
CA ALA A 122 3.96 -8.19 3.47
C ALA A 122 3.34 -8.48 4.84
N LYS A 123 2.00 -8.35 4.96
CA LYS A 123 1.27 -8.71 6.19
C LYS A 123 1.35 -10.21 6.48
N GLY A 124 1.23 -11.07 5.47
CA GLY A 124 1.44 -12.51 5.61
C GLY A 124 2.84 -12.88 6.10
N MET A 125 3.87 -12.13 5.70
CA MET A 125 5.22 -12.30 6.21
C MET A 125 5.32 -11.94 7.70
N ILE A 126 4.66 -10.86 8.14
CA ILE A 126 4.57 -10.49 9.56
C ILE A 126 3.91 -11.61 10.37
N ASP A 127 2.79 -12.16 9.89
CA ASP A 127 2.12 -13.28 10.56
C ASP A 127 2.99 -14.52 10.61
N SER A 128 3.76 -14.78 9.56
CA SER A 128 4.71 -15.89 9.53
C SER A 128 5.80 -15.71 10.58
N TYR A 129 6.33 -14.50 10.76
CA TYR A 129 7.29 -14.23 11.84
C TYR A 129 6.67 -14.36 13.24
N ARG A 130 5.39 -14.03 13.43
CA ARG A 130 4.69 -14.29 14.71
C ARG A 130 4.62 -15.78 15.01
N MET A 131 4.31 -16.61 14.01
CA MET A 131 4.35 -18.07 14.16
C MET A 131 5.76 -18.57 14.46
N ASN A 132 6.78 -18.05 13.77
CA ASN A 132 8.17 -18.42 14.07
C ASN A 132 8.55 -18.07 15.50
N ASN A 133 8.16 -16.88 16.00
CA ASN A 133 8.42 -16.47 17.37
C ASN A 133 7.78 -17.43 18.39
N ASP A 134 6.56 -17.90 18.14
CA ASP A 134 5.90 -18.91 18.99
C ASP A 134 6.69 -20.24 19.00
N LEU A 135 7.17 -20.68 17.84
CA LEU A 135 8.03 -21.87 17.74
C LEU A 135 9.37 -21.68 18.48
N VAL A 136 9.98 -20.50 18.39
CA VAL A 136 11.21 -20.15 19.13
C VAL A 136 10.94 -20.24 20.63
N SER A 137 9.86 -19.63 21.12
CA SER A 137 9.52 -19.69 22.55
C SER A 137 9.26 -21.12 23.05
N LYS A 138 8.62 -21.97 22.25
CA LYS A 138 8.42 -23.39 22.57
C LYS A 138 9.72 -24.17 22.63
N TRP A 139 10.63 -23.92 21.69
CA TRP A 139 11.95 -24.53 21.67
C TRP A 139 12.79 -24.08 22.87
N GLU A 140 12.89 -22.77 23.13
CA GLU A 140 13.62 -22.21 24.28
C GLU A 140 13.09 -22.76 25.61
N PHE A 141 11.78 -22.90 25.75
CA PHE A 141 11.17 -23.49 26.94
C PHE A 141 11.56 -24.96 27.11
N SER A 142 11.51 -25.76 26.04
CA SER A 142 11.90 -27.17 26.09
C SER A 142 13.39 -27.37 26.37
N GLU A 143 14.26 -26.54 25.78
CA GLU A 143 15.69 -26.52 26.07
C GLU A 143 15.95 -26.20 27.55
N LYS A 144 15.29 -25.18 28.09
CA LYS A 144 15.39 -24.83 29.51
C LYS A 144 14.94 -25.99 30.41
N LEU A 145 13.80 -26.60 30.09
CA LEU A 145 13.26 -27.70 30.88
C LEU A 145 14.20 -28.93 30.86
N TYR A 146 14.79 -29.23 29.70
CA TYR A 146 15.82 -30.27 29.61
C TYR A 146 17.06 -29.91 30.43
N ALA A 147 17.55 -28.67 30.34
CA ALA A 147 18.71 -28.22 31.10
C ALA A 147 18.50 -28.36 32.62
N GLU A 148 17.29 -28.10 33.12
CA GLU A 148 16.94 -28.22 34.54
C GLU A 148 16.71 -29.67 34.98
N SER A 149 16.01 -30.47 34.17
CA SER A 149 15.56 -31.82 34.56
C SER A 149 16.52 -32.94 34.20
N GLN A 150 17.32 -32.76 33.14
CA GLN A 150 18.19 -33.77 32.51
C GLN A 150 17.46 -35.06 32.06
N LEU A 151 16.12 -35.01 31.92
CA LEU A 151 15.35 -36.17 31.47
C LEU A 151 15.33 -36.27 29.94
N GLU A 152 15.52 -37.49 29.42
CA GLU A 152 15.57 -37.74 27.97
C GLU A 152 14.25 -37.36 27.25
N VAL A 153 13.11 -37.43 27.93
CA VAL A 153 11.82 -36.99 27.37
C VAL A 153 11.83 -35.49 27.01
N HIS A 154 12.45 -34.65 27.83
CA HIS A 154 12.53 -33.21 27.60
C HIS A 154 13.54 -32.86 26.51
N LYS A 155 14.63 -33.62 26.41
CA LYS A 155 15.57 -33.54 25.29
C LYS A 155 14.89 -33.88 23.95
N ASN A 156 14.16 -34.98 23.90
CA ASN A 156 13.41 -35.38 22.71
C ASN A 156 12.37 -34.32 22.30
N GLN A 157 11.73 -33.68 23.29
CA GLN A 157 10.81 -32.58 23.05
C GLN A 157 11.51 -31.35 22.45
N ALA A 158 12.68 -30.97 22.97
CA ALA A 158 13.46 -29.85 22.43
C ALA A 158 13.93 -30.11 21.00
N ILE A 159 14.39 -31.34 20.70
CA ILE A 159 14.74 -31.78 19.34
C ILE A 159 13.53 -31.66 18.39
N ALA A 160 12.35 -32.11 18.83
CA ALA A 160 11.14 -32.03 18.03
C ALA A 160 10.71 -30.58 17.74
N HIS A 161 10.77 -29.69 18.74
CA HIS A 161 10.46 -28.27 18.54
C HIS A 161 11.49 -27.58 17.63
N TYR A 162 12.78 -27.92 17.75
CA TYR A 162 13.80 -27.41 16.84
C TYR A 162 13.57 -27.90 15.40
N SER A 163 13.18 -29.16 15.20
CA SER A 163 12.82 -29.67 13.88
C SER A 163 11.67 -28.88 13.26
N ALA A 164 10.68 -28.47 14.06
CA ALA A 164 9.59 -27.63 13.58
C ALA A 164 10.09 -26.24 13.12
N LEU A 165 11.08 -25.65 13.80
CA LEU A 165 11.74 -24.42 13.36
C LEU A 165 12.48 -24.60 12.03
N VAL A 166 13.17 -25.72 11.83
CA VAL A 166 13.88 -26.05 10.58
C VAL A 166 12.91 -26.15 9.41
N ASP A 167 11.78 -26.84 9.61
CA ASP A 167 10.78 -26.98 8.55
C ASP A 167 10.07 -25.67 8.25
N TYR A 168 9.75 -24.89 9.28
CA TYR A 168 9.10 -23.60 9.11
C TYR A 168 10.02 -22.54 8.47
N ALA A 169 11.33 -22.61 8.72
CA ALA A 169 12.31 -21.72 8.08
C ALA A 169 12.30 -21.83 6.54
N LYS A 170 11.98 -23.01 5.98
CA LYS A 170 11.80 -23.18 4.52
C LYS A 170 10.65 -22.34 3.99
N ILE A 171 9.51 -22.36 4.70
CA ILE A 171 8.31 -21.57 4.35
C ILE A 171 8.61 -20.07 4.44
N LEU A 172 9.38 -19.65 5.46
CA LEU A 172 9.83 -18.26 5.59
C LEU A 172 10.70 -17.84 4.41
N LYS A 173 11.68 -18.65 4.02
CA LYS A 173 12.56 -18.38 2.87
C LYS A 173 11.75 -18.21 1.57
N ASP A 174 10.78 -19.09 1.32
CA ASP A 174 9.91 -19.02 0.13
C ASP A 174 9.00 -17.78 0.14
N SER A 175 8.41 -17.47 1.29
CA SER A 175 7.57 -16.27 1.48
C SER A 175 8.39 -15.00 1.28
N HIS A 176 9.60 -14.96 1.84
CA HIS A 176 10.54 -13.85 1.67
C HIS A 176 10.91 -13.63 0.21
N LYS A 177 11.28 -14.70 -0.51
CA LYS A 177 11.60 -14.63 -1.94
C LYS A 177 10.43 -14.10 -2.75
N THR A 178 9.22 -14.59 -2.47
CA THR A 178 7.99 -14.15 -3.13
C THR A 178 7.72 -12.68 -2.87
N LEU A 179 7.83 -12.24 -1.62
CA LEU A 179 7.65 -10.84 -1.24
C LEU A 179 8.67 -9.93 -1.92
N LYS A 180 9.95 -10.30 -1.90
CA LYS A 180 11.05 -9.53 -2.52
C LYS A 180 10.82 -9.34 -4.02
N GLN A 181 10.38 -10.38 -4.71
CA GLN A 181 10.03 -10.32 -6.14
C GLN A 181 8.83 -9.40 -6.38
N GLU A 182 7.78 -9.51 -5.58
CA GLU A 182 6.57 -8.70 -5.71
C GLU A 182 6.86 -7.21 -5.44
N VAL A 183 7.60 -6.89 -4.37
CA VAL A 183 8.02 -5.51 -4.05
C VAL A 183 8.81 -4.91 -5.20
N SER A 184 9.80 -5.64 -5.72
CA SER A 184 10.61 -5.18 -6.86
C SER A 184 9.74 -4.94 -8.10
N ALA A 185 8.76 -5.81 -8.35
CA ALA A 185 7.83 -5.67 -9.45
C ALA A 185 6.90 -4.47 -9.28
N LEU A 186 6.40 -4.22 -8.06
CA LEU A 186 5.50 -3.11 -7.76
C LEU A 186 6.24 -1.77 -7.89
N LEU A 187 7.43 -1.62 -7.32
CA LEU A 187 8.22 -0.39 -7.40
C LEU A 187 8.50 -0.02 -8.86
N ARG A 188 8.83 -1.03 -9.70
CA ARG A 188 9.01 -0.82 -11.13
C ARG A 188 7.72 -0.39 -11.82
N GLU A 189 6.59 -0.98 -11.47
CA GLU A 189 5.29 -0.62 -12.06
C GLU A 189 4.86 0.80 -11.65
N LEU A 190 5.08 1.18 -10.39
CA LEU A 190 4.84 2.55 -9.91
C LEU A 190 5.66 3.58 -10.70
N ARG A 191 6.95 3.32 -10.93
CA ARG A 191 7.82 4.18 -11.75
C ARG A 191 7.33 4.33 -13.20
N LYS A 192 6.82 3.25 -13.81
CA LYS A 192 6.19 3.33 -15.15
C LYS A 192 4.92 4.18 -15.16
N ASN A 193 4.20 4.25 -14.05
CA ASN A 193 3.00 5.06 -13.88
C ASN A 193 3.31 6.50 -13.40
N GLY A 194 4.56 6.96 -13.54
CA GLY A 194 4.94 8.36 -13.35
C GLY A 194 5.42 8.75 -11.95
N VAL A 195 5.54 7.79 -11.03
CA VAL A 195 6.13 8.00 -9.71
C VAL A 195 7.63 8.32 -9.84
N LEU A 196 8.14 9.27 -9.05
CA LEU A 196 9.49 9.86 -9.15
C LEU A 196 9.79 10.73 -10.39
N ASN A 197 8.81 10.97 -11.26
CA ASN A 197 8.96 11.98 -12.31
C ASN A 197 8.61 13.37 -11.76
N GLU A 198 9.59 14.03 -11.14
CA GLU A 198 9.43 15.45 -10.82
C GLU A 198 9.29 16.23 -12.13
N LYS A 199 8.11 16.83 -12.36
CA LYS A 199 7.99 17.90 -13.34
C LYS A 199 8.76 19.07 -12.76
N ASN A 200 9.98 19.32 -13.26
CA ASN A 200 10.67 20.59 -13.04
C ASN A 200 9.69 21.71 -13.43
N ASN A 201 9.21 22.44 -12.42
CA ASN A 201 8.39 23.64 -12.62
C ASN A 201 9.21 24.75 -13.26
#